data_AF-A0A5R8WGN5-F1
#
_entry.id   AF-A0A5R8WGN5-F1
#
_cell.length_a   1.000
_cell.length_b   1.000
_cell.length_c   1.000
_cell.angle_alpha   90.00
_cell.angle_beta   90.00
_cell.angle_gamma   90.00
#
_symmetry.space_group_name_H-M   'P 1'
#
loop_
_entity.id
_entity.type
_entity.pdbx_description
1 polymer ?
#
loop_
_entity_poly.entity_id
_entity_poly.type
_entity_poly.pdbx_seq_one_letter_code
_entity_poly.pdbx_strand_id
1 'polypeptide(L)'
;MDDVLTSFFTREKSRAKVVHADYHAMWEHLEAGTVGGKRFRPRLVMAGYQLLGGCDTTAAATVAASFELLHTALIVRDDVVDRDFTRRGVPNVSGTYRNLAASHGSSPERAEHTGLSIGVIAGDLALANAYRLLGEVDAEPATRGRLSMLMDESCRMWPISFRSQPWRTVTPNRPTAAGNGSCGLTM
;
A
#
# COMPACT_ATOMS: atom_id res chain seq x y z
N MET A 1 -2.91 1.53 -21.25
CA MET A 1 -2.49 1.45 -19.83
C MET A 1 -3.51 2.10 -18.94
N ASP A 2 -3.82 3.39 -19.14
CA ASP A 2 -4.90 4.04 -18.39
C ASP A 2 -6.22 3.27 -18.54
N ASP A 3 -6.57 2.82 -19.75
CA ASP A 3 -7.75 1.98 -19.98
C ASP A 3 -7.75 0.68 -19.16
N VAL A 4 -6.57 0.08 -18.92
CA VAL A 4 -6.45 -1.15 -18.12
C VAL A 4 -6.74 -0.86 -16.65
N LEU A 5 -6.17 0.23 -16.10
CA LEU A 5 -6.44 0.65 -14.73
C LEU A 5 -7.90 1.09 -14.55
N THR A 6 -8.44 1.88 -15.47
CA THR A 6 -9.84 2.31 -15.44
C THR A 6 -10.79 1.11 -15.51
N SER A 7 -10.52 0.15 -16.40
CA SER A 7 -11.32 -1.08 -16.48
C SER A 7 -11.21 -1.91 -15.19
N PHE A 8 -10.01 -2.02 -14.63
CA PHE A 8 -9.77 -2.69 -13.35
C PHE A 8 -10.57 -2.05 -12.21
N PHE A 9 -10.44 -0.72 -12.01
CA PHE A 9 -11.14 -0.02 -10.93
C PHE A 9 -12.66 -0.04 -11.12
N THR A 10 -13.14 0.09 -12.36
CA THR A 10 -14.57 -0.03 -12.68
C THR A 10 -15.11 -1.40 -12.25
N ARG A 11 -14.38 -2.47 -12.55
CA ARG A 11 -14.74 -3.83 -12.16
C ARG A 11 -14.72 -4.02 -10.64
N GLU A 12 -13.67 -3.60 -9.95
CA GLU A 12 -13.57 -3.80 -8.49
C GLU A 12 -14.57 -2.95 -7.71
N LYS A 13 -14.82 -1.70 -8.13
CA LYS A 13 -15.91 -0.88 -7.58
C LYS A 13 -17.27 -1.55 -7.78
N SER A 14 -17.54 -2.10 -8.95
CA SER A 14 -18.80 -2.81 -9.23
C SER A 14 -18.98 -4.03 -8.30
N ARG A 15 -17.92 -4.82 -8.10
CA ARG A 15 -17.94 -5.95 -7.15
C ARG A 15 -18.15 -5.49 -5.71
N ALA A 16 -17.49 -4.40 -5.32
CA ALA A 16 -17.58 -3.86 -3.96
C ALA A 16 -18.96 -3.27 -3.65
N LYS A 17 -19.59 -2.62 -4.63
CA LYS A 17 -20.94 -2.02 -4.51
C LYS A 17 -22.01 -3.04 -4.11
N VAL A 18 -21.89 -4.27 -4.58
CA VAL A 18 -22.83 -5.36 -4.25
C VAL A 18 -22.69 -5.80 -2.78
N VAL A 19 -21.52 -5.59 -2.17
CA VAL A 19 -21.23 -5.98 -0.79
C VAL A 19 -21.58 -4.86 0.19
N HIS A 20 -21.01 -3.65 0.01
CA HIS A 20 -21.25 -2.52 0.92
C HIS A 20 -20.80 -1.18 0.32
N ALA A 21 -21.46 -0.09 0.71
CA ALA A 21 -21.13 1.27 0.26
C ALA A 21 -19.73 1.71 0.71
N ASP A 22 -19.36 1.48 1.97
CA ASP A 22 -18.01 1.82 2.46
C ASP A 22 -16.91 1.03 1.74
N TYR A 23 -17.21 -0.20 1.29
CA TYR A 23 -16.25 -0.98 0.53
C TYR A 23 -16.07 -0.42 -0.89
N HIS A 24 -17.14 0.05 -1.52
CA HIS A 24 -17.07 0.79 -2.78
C HIS A 24 -16.23 2.07 -2.63
N ALA A 25 -16.49 2.88 -1.60
CA ALA A 25 -15.77 4.11 -1.33
C ALA A 25 -14.25 3.87 -1.18
N MET A 26 -13.85 2.75 -0.58
CA MET A 26 -12.43 2.40 -0.45
C MET A 26 -11.75 2.28 -1.82
N TRP A 27 -12.42 1.65 -2.78
CA TRP A 27 -11.91 1.51 -4.15
C TRP A 27 -11.87 2.84 -4.90
N GLU A 28 -12.80 3.76 -4.63
CA GLU A 28 -12.73 5.14 -5.14
C GLU A 28 -11.50 5.88 -4.60
N HIS A 29 -11.19 5.71 -3.32
CA HIS A 29 -9.98 6.30 -2.73
C HIS A 29 -8.69 5.70 -3.29
N LEU A 30 -8.66 4.36 -3.47
CA LEU A 30 -7.52 3.70 -4.11
C LEU A 30 -7.33 4.19 -5.55
N GLU A 31 -8.40 4.30 -6.34
CA GLU A 31 -8.36 4.80 -7.71
C GLU A 31 -7.82 6.23 -7.76
N ALA A 32 -8.34 7.13 -6.92
CA ALA A 32 -7.86 8.51 -6.82
C ALA A 32 -6.36 8.59 -6.49
N GLY A 33 -5.90 7.71 -5.61
CA GLY A 33 -4.48 7.56 -5.27
C GLY A 33 -3.60 7.15 -6.45
N THR A 34 -4.15 6.43 -7.42
CA THR A 34 -3.43 6.06 -8.65
C THR A 34 -3.41 7.18 -9.68
N VAL A 35 -4.51 7.93 -9.84
CA VAL A 35 -4.71 8.90 -10.93
C VAL A 35 -3.88 10.19 -10.75
N GLY A 36 -3.52 10.55 -9.52
CA GLY A 36 -2.86 11.83 -9.19
C GLY A 36 -1.36 11.95 -9.50
N GLY A 37 -0.75 11.02 -10.25
CA GLY A 37 0.69 11.02 -10.57
C GLY A 37 1.01 11.46 -12.00
N LYS A 38 2.26 11.85 -12.27
CA LYS A 38 2.79 12.06 -13.65
C LYS A 38 2.84 10.76 -14.49
N ARG A 39 2.28 9.65 -13.97
CA ARG A 39 2.32 8.29 -14.53
C ARG A 39 3.71 7.88 -14.98
N PHE A 40 4.73 8.31 -14.24
CA PHE A 40 6.12 8.16 -14.66
C PHE A 40 6.53 6.69 -14.74
N ARG A 41 6.16 5.89 -13.74
CA ARG A 41 6.47 4.44 -13.68
C ARG A 41 5.85 3.66 -14.84
N PRO A 42 4.53 3.72 -15.08
CA PRO A 42 3.94 2.98 -16.18
C PRO A 42 4.45 3.48 -17.55
N ARG A 43 4.73 4.79 -17.69
CA ARG A 43 5.34 5.33 -18.91
C ARG A 43 6.75 4.78 -19.15
N LEU A 44 7.57 4.63 -18.11
CA LEU A 44 8.89 4.01 -18.22
C LEU A 44 8.80 2.55 -18.66
N VAL A 45 7.85 1.79 -18.12
CA VAL A 45 7.62 0.38 -18.53
C VAL A 45 7.25 0.32 -20.01
N MET A 46 6.29 1.14 -20.46
CA MET A 46 5.87 1.19 -21.85
C MET A 46 7.01 1.61 -22.79
N ALA A 47 7.74 2.67 -22.44
CA ALA A 47 8.86 3.18 -23.24
C ALA A 47 10.00 2.17 -23.32
N GLY A 48 10.37 1.54 -22.20
CA GLY A 48 11.40 0.51 -22.16
C GLY A 48 11.04 -0.70 -23.02
N TYR A 49 9.79 -1.17 -22.93
CA TYR A 49 9.32 -2.28 -23.74
C TYR A 49 9.37 -1.97 -25.24
N GLN A 50 8.93 -0.78 -25.65
CA GLN A 50 8.98 -0.33 -27.05
C GLN A 50 10.43 -0.16 -27.55
N LEU A 51 11.31 0.44 -26.76
CA LEU A 51 12.73 0.63 -27.12
C LEU A 51 13.47 -0.70 -27.33
N LEU A 52 13.03 -1.76 -26.66
CA LEU A 52 13.58 -3.11 -26.80
C LEU A 52 12.89 -3.93 -27.91
N GLY A 53 12.05 -3.31 -28.74
CA GLY A 53 11.39 -3.95 -29.88
C GLY A 53 10.11 -4.71 -29.53
N GLY A 54 9.54 -4.49 -28.34
CA GLY A 54 8.27 -5.08 -27.94
C GLY A 54 7.08 -4.52 -28.72
N CYS A 55 6.24 -5.40 -29.27
CA CYS A 55 5.08 -5.01 -30.09
C CYS A 55 3.73 -5.19 -29.38
N ASP A 56 3.66 -6.01 -28.32
CA ASP A 56 2.42 -6.23 -27.58
C ASP A 56 2.19 -5.11 -26.54
N THR A 57 1.57 -4.03 -27.03
CA THR A 57 1.23 -2.87 -26.19
C THR A 57 0.20 -3.20 -25.10
N THR A 58 -0.63 -4.22 -25.29
CA THR A 58 -1.64 -4.63 -24.32
C THR A 58 -0.99 -5.35 -23.15
N ALA A 59 -0.13 -6.33 -23.42
CA ALA A 59 0.64 -7.02 -22.37
C ALA A 59 1.50 -6.03 -21.57
N ALA A 60 2.21 -5.13 -22.26
CA ALA A 60 3.00 -4.08 -21.62
C ALA A 60 2.15 -3.14 -20.77
N ALA A 61 0.96 -2.76 -21.25
CA ALA A 61 0.02 -1.92 -20.51
C ALA A 61 -0.49 -2.60 -19.23
N THR A 62 -0.75 -3.91 -19.27
CA THR A 62 -1.16 -4.70 -18.10
C THR A 62 -0.04 -4.81 -17.06
N VAL A 63 1.21 -5.03 -17.49
CA VAL A 63 2.38 -4.97 -16.60
C VAL A 63 2.55 -3.58 -16.00
N ALA A 64 2.45 -2.53 -16.82
CA ALA A 64 2.58 -1.16 -16.35
C ALA A 64 1.50 -0.81 -15.29
N ALA A 65 0.26 -1.25 -15.53
CA ALA A 65 -0.86 -1.09 -14.60
C ALA A 65 -0.65 -1.86 -13.29
N SER A 66 -0.12 -3.09 -13.35
CA SER A 66 0.11 -3.89 -12.13
C SER A 66 1.19 -3.27 -11.23
N PHE A 67 2.26 -2.73 -11.82
CA PHE A 67 3.30 -2.01 -11.07
C PHE A 67 2.81 -0.68 -10.49
N GLU A 68 1.91 0.02 -11.17
CA GLU A 68 1.29 1.23 -10.61
C GLU A 68 0.38 0.89 -9.42
N LEU A 69 -0.34 -0.23 -9.49
CA LEU A 69 -1.16 -0.72 -8.37
C LEU A 69 -0.29 -1.20 -7.20
N LEU A 70 0.83 -1.90 -7.48
CA LEU A 70 1.85 -2.21 -6.47
C LEU A 70 2.31 -0.92 -5.79
N HIS A 71 2.68 0.10 -6.55
CA HIS A 71 3.17 1.36 -5.99
C HIS A 71 2.12 2.02 -5.08
N THR A 72 0.85 1.97 -5.48
CA THR A 72 -0.27 2.47 -4.68
C THR A 72 -0.39 1.70 -3.36
N ALA A 73 -0.27 0.37 -3.39
CA ALA A 73 -0.27 -0.47 -2.19
C ALA A 73 0.88 -0.12 -1.22
N LEU A 74 2.07 0.15 -1.75
CA LEU A 74 3.22 0.56 -0.94
C LEU A 74 3.00 1.93 -0.30
N ILE A 75 2.46 2.91 -1.04
CA ILE A 75 2.13 4.24 -0.48
C ILE A 75 1.11 4.12 0.65
N VAL A 76 0.03 3.36 0.45
CA VAL A 76 -1.02 3.23 1.47
C VAL A 76 -0.47 2.57 2.74
N ARG A 77 0.42 1.59 2.61
CA ARG A 77 1.07 0.97 3.77
C ARG A 77 2.10 1.88 4.44
N ASP A 78 2.85 2.68 3.68
CA ASP A 78 3.74 3.71 4.25
C ASP A 78 2.93 4.70 5.10
N ASP A 79 1.82 5.22 4.57
CA ASP A 79 0.93 6.14 5.30
C ASP A 79 0.45 5.52 6.64
N VAL A 80 0.14 4.22 6.68
CA VAL A 80 -0.24 3.52 7.92
C VAL A 80 0.93 3.42 8.90
N VAL A 81 2.11 3.06 8.40
CA VAL A 81 3.31 2.88 9.22
C VAL A 81 3.73 4.20 9.87
N ASP A 82 3.71 5.26 9.09
CA ASP A 82 4.09 6.60 9.53
C ASP A 82 2.98 7.27 10.35
N ARG A 83 1.79 6.64 10.42
CA ARG A 83 0.56 7.19 10.99
C ARG A 83 0.17 8.54 10.38
N ASP A 84 0.43 8.68 9.09
CA ASP A 84 0.02 9.83 8.31
C ASP A 84 -1.44 9.66 7.90
N PHE A 85 -2.26 10.68 8.16
CA PHE A 85 -3.68 10.71 7.79
C PHE A 85 -3.97 11.64 6.60
N THR A 86 -2.93 12.30 6.08
CA THR A 86 -3.05 13.27 5.01
C THR A 86 -1.91 13.11 4.03
N ARG A 87 -2.20 13.20 2.73
CA ARG A 87 -1.20 13.16 1.67
C ARG A 87 -1.50 14.26 0.68
N ARG A 88 -0.50 15.13 0.41
CA ARG A 88 -0.64 16.30 -0.48
C ARG A 88 -1.82 17.22 -0.09
N GLY A 89 -2.03 17.40 1.22
CA GLY A 89 -3.07 18.29 1.76
C GLY A 89 -4.49 17.73 1.74
N VAL A 90 -4.71 16.49 1.27
CA VAL A 90 -6.01 15.81 1.33
C VAL A 90 -5.93 14.58 2.24
N PRO A 91 -7.05 14.16 2.87
CA PRO A 91 -7.08 12.89 3.61
C PRO A 91 -6.67 11.72 2.71
N ASN A 92 -5.76 10.88 3.19
CA ASN A 92 -5.48 9.59 2.55
C ASN A 92 -6.53 8.55 2.98
N VAL A 93 -6.38 7.29 2.56
CA VAL A 93 -7.34 6.22 2.91
C VAL A 93 -7.56 6.15 4.43
N SER A 94 -6.50 6.06 5.22
CA SER A 94 -6.61 6.01 6.68
C SER A 94 -7.26 7.24 7.27
N GLY A 95 -6.91 8.44 6.77
CA GLY A 95 -7.51 9.70 7.19
C GLY A 95 -9.00 9.79 6.91
N THR A 96 -9.43 9.36 5.72
CA THR A 96 -10.85 9.33 5.35
C THR A 96 -11.64 8.45 6.30
N TYR A 97 -11.19 7.23 6.55
CA TYR A 97 -11.92 6.30 7.43
C TYR A 97 -11.84 6.68 8.91
N ARG A 98 -10.74 7.32 9.35
CA ARG A 98 -10.68 7.94 10.67
C ARG A 98 -11.75 9.03 10.81
N ASN A 99 -11.83 9.93 9.84
CA ASN A 99 -12.80 11.03 9.88
C ASN A 99 -14.24 10.51 9.82
N LEU A 100 -14.51 9.46 9.03
CA LEU A 100 -15.80 8.79 8.97
C LEU A 100 -16.18 8.12 10.29
N ALA A 101 -15.25 7.41 10.94
CA ALA A 101 -15.49 6.81 12.24
C ALA A 101 -15.80 7.87 13.31
N ALA A 102 -15.08 9.00 13.27
CA ALA A 102 -15.32 10.13 14.15
C ALA A 102 -16.69 10.78 13.89
N SER A 103 -17.13 10.94 12.64
CA SER A 103 -18.46 11.48 12.33
C SER A 103 -19.60 10.57 12.78
N HIS A 104 -19.34 9.27 12.96
CA HIS A 104 -20.26 8.32 13.58
C HIS A 104 -20.14 8.24 15.11
N GLY A 105 -19.43 9.18 15.75
CA GLY A 105 -19.36 9.28 17.22
C GLY A 105 -18.33 8.38 17.89
N SER A 106 -17.39 7.79 17.14
CA SER A 106 -16.27 7.07 17.75
C SER A 106 -15.36 8.02 18.54
N SER A 107 -14.79 7.53 19.65
CA SER A 107 -13.73 8.26 20.36
C SER A 107 -12.52 8.51 19.45
N PRO A 108 -11.69 9.53 19.71
CA PRO A 108 -10.51 9.82 18.88
C PRO A 108 -9.59 8.60 18.68
N GLU A 109 -9.31 7.87 19.76
CA GLU A 109 -8.47 6.66 19.73
C GLU A 109 -9.08 5.55 18.86
N ARG A 110 -10.39 5.32 18.98
CA ARG A 110 -11.09 4.31 18.17
C ARG A 110 -11.12 4.71 16.70
N ALA A 111 -11.39 5.98 16.42
CA ALA A 111 -11.39 6.50 15.05
C ALA A 111 -10.01 6.35 14.39
N GLU A 112 -8.94 6.67 15.12
CA GLU A 112 -7.56 6.50 14.65
C GLU A 112 -7.27 5.02 14.34
N HIS A 113 -7.60 4.13 15.28
CA HIS A 113 -7.41 2.70 15.11
C HIS A 113 -8.21 2.15 13.91
N THR A 114 -9.45 2.60 13.71
CA THR A 114 -10.27 2.24 12.55
C THR A 114 -9.62 2.70 11.25
N GLY A 115 -9.17 3.96 11.17
CA GLY A 115 -8.49 4.49 9.99
C GLY A 115 -7.23 3.70 9.62
N LEU A 116 -6.38 3.41 10.60
CA LEU A 116 -5.16 2.62 10.39
C LEU A 116 -5.49 1.18 9.97
N SER A 117 -6.47 0.54 10.63
CA SER A 117 -6.90 -0.83 10.31
C SER A 117 -7.41 -0.96 8.88
N ILE A 118 -8.22 0.00 8.43
CA ILE A 118 -8.72 0.03 7.05
C ILE A 118 -7.59 0.35 6.06
N GLY A 119 -6.63 1.20 6.43
CA GLY A 119 -5.43 1.43 5.63
C GLY A 119 -4.65 0.14 5.35
N VAL A 120 -4.46 -0.72 6.37
CA VAL A 120 -3.83 -2.05 6.19
C VAL A 120 -4.60 -2.87 5.16
N ILE A 121 -5.91 -3.01 5.34
CA ILE A 121 -6.78 -3.79 4.46
C ILE A 121 -6.73 -3.26 3.02
N ALA A 122 -6.81 -1.94 2.84
CA ALA A 122 -6.74 -1.29 1.54
C ALA A 122 -5.40 -1.54 0.84
N GLY A 123 -4.29 -1.44 1.58
CA GLY A 123 -2.95 -1.74 1.09
C GLY A 123 -2.80 -3.20 0.65
N ASP A 124 -3.36 -4.14 1.42
CA ASP A 124 -3.31 -5.56 1.10
C ASP A 124 -4.17 -5.93 -0.11
N LEU A 125 -5.36 -5.33 -0.23
CA LEU A 125 -6.21 -5.50 -1.42
C LEU A 125 -5.54 -4.96 -2.68
N ALA A 126 -4.91 -3.79 -2.62
CA ALA A 126 -4.16 -3.24 -3.73
C ALA A 126 -2.98 -4.16 -4.11
N LEU A 127 -2.23 -4.68 -3.12
CA LEU A 127 -1.12 -5.59 -3.36
C LEU A 127 -1.58 -6.90 -4.02
N ALA A 128 -2.58 -7.57 -3.45
CA ALA A 128 -3.09 -8.83 -3.98
C ALA A 128 -3.60 -8.66 -5.42
N ASN A 129 -4.24 -7.52 -5.71
CA ASN A 129 -4.70 -7.22 -7.06
C ASN A 129 -3.58 -6.82 -8.02
N ALA A 130 -2.45 -6.28 -7.55
CA ALA A 130 -1.27 -6.08 -8.40
C ALA A 130 -0.75 -7.42 -8.94
N TYR A 131 -0.65 -8.44 -8.09
CA TYR A 131 -0.30 -9.80 -8.52
C TYR A 131 -1.36 -10.42 -9.43
N ARG A 132 -2.65 -10.24 -9.11
CA ARG A 132 -3.73 -10.75 -9.96
C ARG A 132 -3.68 -10.15 -11.37
N LEU A 133 -3.50 -8.84 -11.47
CA LEU A 133 -3.41 -8.15 -12.76
C LEU A 133 -2.16 -8.59 -13.54
N LEU A 134 -1.04 -8.80 -12.86
CA LEU A 134 0.15 -9.38 -13.48
C LEU A 134 -0.08 -10.81 -13.98
N GLY A 135 -0.90 -11.59 -13.27
CA GLY A 135 -1.32 -12.93 -13.67
C GLY A 135 -2.15 -12.96 -14.95
N GLU A 136 -2.87 -11.87 -15.25
CA GLU A 136 -3.70 -11.70 -16.46
C GLU A 136 -2.89 -11.33 -17.71
N VAL A 137 -1.57 -11.05 -17.58
CA VAL A 137 -0.71 -10.70 -18.71
C VAL A 137 -0.61 -11.89 -19.67
N ASP A 138 -0.99 -11.67 -20.93
CA ASP A 138 -0.81 -12.64 -22.00
C ASP A 138 0.67 -12.71 -22.40
N ALA A 139 1.35 -13.73 -21.91
CA ALA A 139 2.77 -13.98 -22.13
C ALA A 139 3.09 -15.44 -21.81
N GLU A 140 4.18 -15.93 -22.39
CA GLU A 140 4.77 -17.22 -22.06
C GLU A 140 4.87 -17.44 -20.53
N PRO A 141 4.54 -18.63 -20.00
CA PRO A 141 4.57 -18.89 -18.56
C PRO A 141 5.91 -18.54 -17.90
N ALA A 142 7.03 -18.79 -18.60
CA ALA A 142 8.36 -18.42 -18.12
C ALA A 142 8.54 -16.90 -17.98
N THR A 143 7.99 -16.12 -18.93
CA THR A 143 8.00 -14.65 -18.87
C THR A 143 7.13 -14.15 -17.74
N ARG A 144 5.92 -14.68 -17.58
CA ARG A 144 5.04 -14.34 -16.45
C ARG A 144 5.69 -14.67 -15.10
N GLY A 145 6.40 -15.80 -15.01
CA GLY A 145 7.20 -16.17 -13.84
C GLY A 145 8.28 -15.15 -13.51
N ARG A 146 9.04 -14.67 -14.51
CA ARG A 146 10.05 -13.61 -14.32
C ARG A 146 9.43 -12.28 -13.87
N LEU A 147 8.29 -11.91 -14.44
CA LEU A 147 7.57 -10.71 -14.03
C LEU A 147 7.11 -10.81 -12.56
N SER A 148 6.58 -11.96 -12.14
CA SER A 148 6.20 -12.20 -10.75
C SER A 148 7.39 -12.14 -9.80
N MET A 149 8.56 -12.64 -10.21
CA MET A 149 9.80 -12.51 -9.42
C MET A 149 10.22 -11.05 -9.23
N LEU A 150 10.11 -10.22 -10.27
CA LEU A 150 10.40 -8.77 -10.16
C LEU A 150 9.43 -8.05 -9.21
N MET A 151 8.15 -8.44 -9.23
CA MET A 151 7.13 -7.93 -8.30
C MET A 151 7.45 -8.33 -6.85
N ASP A 152 7.85 -9.59 -6.63
CA ASP A 152 8.26 -10.10 -5.31
C ASP A 152 9.51 -9.39 -4.78
N GLU A 153 10.53 -9.23 -5.62
CA GLU A 153 11.76 -8.50 -5.26
C GLU A 153 11.45 -7.06 -4.85
N SER A 154 10.56 -6.39 -5.59
CA SER A 154 10.10 -5.04 -5.25
C SER A 154 9.45 -4.99 -3.87
N CYS A 155 8.68 -6.02 -3.49
CA CYS A 155 8.06 -6.13 -2.17
C CYS A 155 9.10 -6.43 -1.07
N ARG A 156 10.11 -7.27 -1.34
CA ARG A 156 11.17 -7.62 -0.38
C ARG A 156 12.10 -6.47 -0.04
N MET A 157 12.30 -5.55 -0.98
CA MET A 157 13.09 -4.36 -0.73
C MET A 157 12.34 -3.30 0.09
N TRP A 158 11.01 -3.35 0.14
CA TRP A 158 10.22 -2.36 0.87
C TRP A 158 10.57 -2.29 2.38
N PRO A 159 10.67 -3.39 3.14
CA PRO A 159 11.15 -3.34 4.53
C PRO A 159 12.53 -2.68 4.74
N ILE A 160 13.35 -2.54 3.70
CA ILE A 160 14.65 -1.86 3.82
C ILE A 160 14.46 -0.35 3.99
N SER A 161 13.43 0.25 3.40
CA SER A 161 13.10 1.67 3.64
C SER A 161 12.69 1.94 5.09
N PHE A 162 12.31 0.91 5.85
CA PHE A 162 11.98 1.03 7.28
C PHE A 162 13.21 1.16 8.18
N ARG A 163 14.42 0.84 7.67
CA ARG A 163 15.65 0.94 8.47
C ARG A 163 15.97 2.38 8.87
N SER A 164 15.44 3.38 8.18
CA SER A 164 15.61 4.80 8.50
C SER A 164 14.59 5.35 9.50
N GLN A 165 13.72 4.52 10.09
CA GLN A 165 12.64 5.01 10.96
C GLN A 165 13.10 5.41 12.38
N PRO A 166 12.64 6.54 12.95
CA PRO A 166 13.17 7.13 14.18
C PRO A 166 13.10 6.23 15.42
N TRP A 167 12.04 5.44 15.59
CA TRP A 167 11.83 4.61 16.79
C TRP A 167 12.89 3.52 16.99
N ARG A 168 13.66 3.15 15.95
CA ARG A 168 14.81 2.23 16.08
C ARG A 168 16.05 2.87 16.69
N THR A 169 16.14 4.20 16.71
CA THR A 169 17.20 4.93 17.42
C THR A 169 16.87 5.15 18.90
N VAL A 170 15.62 4.90 19.30
CA VAL A 170 15.21 4.93 20.70
C VAL A 170 15.70 3.64 21.36
N THR A 171 16.84 3.72 22.05
CA THR A 171 17.30 2.63 22.91
C THR A 171 16.23 2.35 23.97
N PRO A 172 15.81 1.09 24.17
CA PRO A 172 14.91 0.75 25.28
C PRO A 172 15.53 1.25 26.58
N ASN A 173 14.77 2.02 27.35
CA ASN A 173 15.20 2.46 28.66
C ASN A 173 15.40 1.18 29.50
N ARG A 174 16.65 0.78 29.74
CA ARG A 174 16.92 -0.34 30.65
C ARG A 174 16.32 0.07 32.00
N PRO A 175 15.45 -0.75 32.62
CA PRO A 175 15.04 -0.47 33.98
C PRO A 175 16.31 -0.39 34.83
N THR A 176 16.54 0.77 35.44
CA THR A 176 17.58 0.95 36.46
C THR A 176 17.27 -0.05 37.56
N ALA A 177 18.16 -1.01 37.78
CA ALA A 177 18.09 -1.91 38.92
C ALA A 177 17.98 -1.05 40.18
N ALA A 178 16.81 -1.07 40.81
CA ALA A 178 16.58 -0.42 42.09
C ALA A 178 17.54 -1.01 43.12
N GLY A 179 18.08 -0.14 43.96
CA GLY A 179 19.22 -0.39 44.84
C GLY A 179 19.11 -1.64 45.71
N ASN A 180 20.25 -2.30 45.85
CA ASN A 180 20.53 -3.25 46.92
C ASN A 180 20.23 -2.60 48.28
N GLY A 181 19.13 -3.00 48.90
CA GLY A 181 18.91 -2.82 50.33
C GLY A 181 19.91 -3.68 51.09
N SER A 182 20.81 -3.03 51.81
CA SER A 182 21.76 -3.63 52.74
C SER A 182 21.03 -4.40 53.84
N CYS A 183 21.17 -5.73 53.85
CA CYS A 183 20.90 -6.54 55.04
C CYS A 183 22.21 -6.61 55.85
N GLY A 184 22.33 -5.74 56.85
CA GLY A 184 23.43 -5.75 57.81
C GLY A 184 23.22 -6.86 58.83
N LEU A 185 24.17 -7.81 58.87
CA LEU A 185 24.42 -8.67 60.02
C LEU A 185 24.91 -7.82 61.19
N THR A 186 24.26 -7.88 62.35
CA THR A 186 24.93 -7.70 63.65
C THR A 186 24.17 -8.43 64.76
N MET A 187 24.88 -9.39 65.37
CA MET A 187 24.65 -10.17 66.60
C MET A 187 23.35 -10.97 66.78
#